data_AF-A0A945UNF5-F1
#
_entry.id   AF-A0A945UNF5-F1
#
_cell.length_a   1.000
_cell.length_b   1.000
_cell.length_c   1.000
_cell.angle_alpha   90.00
_cell.angle_beta   90.00
_cell.angle_gamma   90.00
#
_symmetry.space_group_name_H-M   'P 1'
#
loop_
_entity.id
_entity.type
_entity.pdbx_description
1 polymer ?
#
loop_
_entity_poly.entity_id
_entity_poly.type
_entity_poly.pdbx_seq_one_letter_code
_entity_poly.pdbx_strand_id
1 'polypeptide(L)'
;MIDICGDGKPNKDVDWTESSFTPDYLSARNNNFDTIGEDDLYEEYSDPKTRRRKTTRAPELFAHLDVLDEPLSHSGGELAGLGQSYGTNTRLTKKYNSAPRAERNRIIGETTNAFDWAKTATPAQKNDQMEAVKKAEVYDVTANQYLYDQAFPNDPETPAFIPNAGLTDQEDRDYFKSTPEKKQAIIDDLNAQIAPWPTYEPTLDEMGLGPKDDYGYVAPVEAVDKTRGALAIKSAEDTETEPSTDDILTIPRTDKSDDWREEKSNYDQVASNQNRKFMSDAGEQTDKNSPASSSAKAGSSSGSSKDAKNHAWEQSHKYVPPTQTKMDAVIAWIEELFPTKNDFMRKIAIYESHLGQHEDTARPGYYGGVFQVDEGTFRETQIQKGLAKQRAKISAKLGRDWNTVTWRELRDNPYLSAIAARLSLLRWKEGIPANLDGQAAYWKKYYNTEEGWGTVDKFISSYREYEKNIGGRSQLRTPMS
;
A
#
# COMPACT_ATOMS: atom_id res chain seq x y z
N MET A 1 9.09 17.54 -8.45
CA MET A 1 8.54 17.90 -9.76
C MET A 1 8.20 19.35 -9.64
N ILE A 2 8.89 20.20 -10.40
CA ILE A 2 8.39 21.54 -10.67
C ILE A 2 6.94 21.34 -11.10
N ASP A 3 6.08 22.13 -10.47
CA ASP A 3 4.74 22.44 -10.89
C ASP A 3 4.83 23.08 -12.29
N ILE A 4 5.28 22.32 -13.29
CA ILE A 4 5.25 22.70 -14.71
C ILE A 4 3.81 22.45 -15.11
N CYS A 5 2.95 23.30 -14.58
CA CYS A 5 1.61 23.63 -15.02
C CYS A 5 1.03 24.57 -13.95
N GLY A 6 1.43 25.84 -14.00
CA GLY A 6 0.82 26.90 -13.19
C GLY A 6 -0.68 27.13 -13.48
N ASP A 7 -1.34 26.30 -14.30
CA ASP A 7 -2.70 26.53 -14.77
C ASP A 7 -3.36 25.34 -15.54
N GLY A 8 -2.68 24.21 -15.78
CA GLY A 8 -3.21 23.14 -16.64
C GLY A 8 -2.98 21.75 -16.08
N LYS A 9 -4.04 21.04 -15.67
CA LYS A 9 -4.00 19.69 -15.08
C LYS A 9 -2.92 18.79 -15.73
N PRO A 10 -2.06 18.09 -14.96
CA PRO A 10 -1.21 17.06 -15.55
C PRO A 10 -2.09 16.05 -16.29
N ASN A 11 -1.76 15.74 -17.54
CA ASN A 11 -2.46 14.68 -18.24
C ASN A 11 -2.19 13.39 -17.47
N LYS A 12 -3.22 12.91 -16.76
CA LYS A 12 -3.29 11.67 -15.99
C LYS A 12 -2.90 10.42 -16.78
N ASP A 13 -2.80 10.52 -18.11
CA ASP A 13 -2.54 9.41 -19.02
C ASP A 13 -1.06 9.25 -19.38
N VAL A 14 -0.17 10.21 -19.05
CA VAL A 14 1.29 10.06 -19.22
C VAL A 14 1.89 9.74 -17.85
N ASP A 15 2.54 8.57 -17.73
CA ASP A 15 3.26 8.20 -16.53
C ASP A 15 4.61 8.92 -16.47
N TRP A 16 4.62 10.12 -15.90
CA TRP A 16 5.82 10.95 -15.69
C TRP A 16 6.83 10.35 -14.70
N THR A 17 6.74 9.06 -14.34
CA THR A 17 7.59 8.44 -13.30
C THR A 17 8.78 7.66 -13.83
N GLU A 18 8.83 7.31 -15.12
CA GLU A 18 9.97 6.61 -15.71
C GLU A 18 11.02 7.59 -16.22
N SER A 19 12.07 7.81 -15.43
CA SER A 19 13.26 8.54 -15.85
C SER A 19 14.44 7.58 -15.91
N SER A 20 15.27 7.73 -16.94
CA SER A 20 16.50 6.94 -17.10
C SER A 20 17.64 7.40 -16.17
N PHE A 21 17.45 8.53 -15.48
CA PHE A 21 18.47 9.11 -14.59
C PHE A 21 18.29 8.68 -13.13
N THR A 22 19.39 8.69 -12.39
CA THR A 22 19.43 8.39 -10.96
C THR A 22 18.62 9.41 -10.16
N PRO A 23 17.83 8.99 -9.13
CA PRO A 23 17.20 9.92 -8.20
C PRO A 23 18.21 10.84 -7.52
N ASP A 24 17.83 12.12 -7.39
CA ASP A 24 18.57 13.07 -6.57
C ASP A 24 18.31 12.74 -5.09
N TYR A 25 19.21 11.94 -4.50
CA TYR A 25 19.13 11.50 -3.11
C TYR A 25 19.27 12.65 -2.10
N LEU A 26 19.91 13.75 -2.50
CA LEU A 26 19.99 14.96 -1.67
C LEU A 26 18.73 15.83 -1.79
N SER A 27 17.88 15.54 -2.78
CA SER A 27 16.67 16.30 -3.11
C SER A 27 16.94 17.81 -3.19
N ALA A 28 18.11 18.18 -3.70
CA ALA A 28 18.63 19.54 -3.67
C ALA A 28 17.92 20.45 -4.68
N ARG A 29 17.44 19.91 -5.82
CA ARG A 29 16.74 20.71 -6.85
C ARG A 29 15.24 20.85 -6.61
N ASN A 30 14.60 19.80 -6.09
CA ASN A 30 13.13 19.73 -5.91
C ASN A 30 12.66 20.19 -4.52
N ASN A 31 13.57 20.66 -3.67
CA ASN A 31 13.25 21.24 -2.37
C ASN A 31 12.67 22.66 -2.51
N ASN A 32 11.56 22.80 -3.23
CA ASN A 32 10.70 23.98 -3.09
C ASN A 32 9.97 23.87 -1.74
N PHE A 33 10.75 24.18 -0.70
CA PHE A 33 10.41 24.71 0.61
C PHE A 33 8.92 24.82 0.96
N ASP A 34 8.38 23.88 1.75
CA ASP A 34 7.13 24.10 2.47
C ASP A 34 7.05 23.37 3.83
N THR A 35 6.05 23.82 4.61
CA THR A 35 5.68 23.62 6.04
C THR A 35 6.64 22.91 7.01
N ILE A 36 7.06 23.73 7.99
CA ILE A 36 7.87 23.42 9.16
C ILE A 36 7.00 22.71 10.24
N GLY A 37 7.60 21.82 11.05
CA GLY A 37 6.95 21.12 12.17
C GLY A 37 7.32 21.75 13.53
N GLU A 38 6.69 21.29 14.62
CA GLU A 38 6.84 21.87 15.97
C GLU A 38 8.28 21.89 16.51
N ASP A 39 9.14 20.99 16.01
CA ASP A 39 10.52 20.79 16.48
C ASP A 39 11.56 21.69 15.78
N ASP A 40 11.17 22.46 14.77
CA ASP A 40 12.09 23.31 14.03
C ASP A 40 12.18 24.70 14.67
N LEU A 41 13.37 25.05 15.15
CA LEU A 41 13.65 26.32 15.83
C LEU A 41 13.24 27.53 14.96
N TYR A 42 12.34 28.34 15.50
CA TYR A 42 11.67 29.48 14.88
C TYR A 42 12.55 30.63 14.38
N GLU A 43 12.08 31.26 13.29
CA GLU A 43 11.95 32.73 13.14
C GLU A 43 10.53 33.07 12.63
N GLU A 44 10.05 34.27 12.93
CA GLU A 44 8.65 34.74 12.90
C GLU A 44 7.81 34.47 11.62
N TYR A 45 6.55 34.14 11.87
CA TYR A 45 5.46 33.70 10.97
C TYR A 45 4.94 34.69 9.89
N SER A 46 5.77 35.45 9.17
CA SER A 46 5.24 36.50 8.26
C SER A 46 5.46 36.33 6.75
N ASP A 47 6.38 35.48 6.27
CA ASP A 47 6.65 35.35 4.82
C ASP A 47 6.73 33.87 4.34
N PRO A 48 5.78 33.39 3.51
CA PRO A 48 5.83 32.07 2.88
C PRO A 48 7.09 31.85 2.04
N LYS A 49 7.74 32.91 1.55
CA LYS A 49 8.98 32.82 0.77
C LYS A 49 10.21 32.55 1.62
N THR A 50 10.19 32.72 2.95
CA THR A 50 11.35 32.48 3.84
C THR A 50 11.26 31.18 4.65
N ARG A 51 10.14 30.45 4.57
CA ARG A 51 9.92 29.12 5.17
C ARG A 51 10.75 28.02 4.50
N ARG A 52 12.05 27.88 4.79
CA ARG A 52 12.94 27.05 3.97
C ARG A 52 13.79 26.05 4.74
N ARG A 53 13.51 24.74 4.61
CA ARG A 53 14.43 23.69 5.04
C ARG A 53 15.64 23.63 4.10
N LYS A 54 16.85 23.72 4.63
CA LYS A 54 18.11 23.68 3.84
C LYS A 54 18.50 22.26 3.40
N THR A 55 17.88 21.23 3.99
CA THR A 55 18.28 19.83 3.83
C THR A 55 17.05 18.92 3.80
N THR A 56 17.14 17.84 3.04
CA THR A 56 16.13 16.78 2.99
C THR A 56 16.06 15.98 4.30
N ARG A 57 14.88 15.45 4.64
CA ARG A 57 14.59 14.53 5.75
C ARG A 57 14.21 13.14 5.21
N ALA A 58 14.90 12.72 4.14
CA ALA A 58 14.70 11.41 3.54
C ALA A 58 14.77 10.25 4.55
N PRO A 59 15.71 10.22 5.53
CA PRO A 59 15.73 9.16 6.53
C PRO A 59 14.44 9.08 7.37
N GLU A 60 13.86 10.22 7.74
CA GLU A 60 12.60 10.25 8.49
C GLU A 60 11.40 9.88 7.63
N LEU A 61 11.41 10.25 6.34
CA LEU A 61 10.43 9.75 5.37
C LEU A 61 10.50 8.23 5.26
N PHE A 62 11.70 7.67 5.15
CA PHE A 62 11.91 6.23 5.05
C PHE A 62 11.41 5.52 6.30
N ALA A 63 11.76 6.03 7.49
CA ALA A 63 11.23 5.51 8.74
C ALA A 63 9.70 5.59 8.80
N HIS A 64 9.09 6.69 8.33
CA HIS A 64 7.64 6.81 8.21
C HIS A 64 7.08 5.71 7.30
N LEU A 65 7.64 5.54 6.10
CA LEU A 65 7.18 4.56 5.10
C LEU A 65 7.48 3.11 5.50
N ASP A 66 8.44 2.86 6.38
CA ASP A 66 8.74 1.52 6.92
C ASP A 66 7.87 1.14 8.11
N VAL A 67 7.29 2.11 8.81
CA VAL A 67 6.23 1.85 9.79
C VAL A 67 4.94 1.39 9.09
N LEU A 68 4.80 1.65 7.79
CA LEU A 68 3.69 1.17 6.98
C LEU A 68 3.98 -0.26 6.51
N ASP A 69 3.13 -1.21 6.92
CA ASP A 69 3.23 -2.63 6.55
C ASP A 69 3.00 -2.88 5.04
N GLU A 70 2.45 -1.89 4.33
CA GLU A 70 2.26 -1.89 2.88
C GLU A 70 2.71 -0.55 2.27
N PRO A 71 3.23 -0.56 1.02
CA PRO A 71 3.37 0.65 0.23
C PRO A 71 2.05 1.41 0.18
N LEU A 72 2.08 2.73 0.40
CA LEU A 72 0.93 3.59 0.16
C LEU A 72 0.47 3.39 -1.29
N SER A 73 -0.75 2.88 -1.48
CA SER A 73 -1.30 2.54 -2.80
C SER A 73 -1.90 3.75 -3.55
N HIS A 74 -1.78 4.95 -2.99
CA HIS A 74 -2.59 6.09 -3.40
C HIS A 74 -2.08 6.78 -4.66
N SER A 75 -3.02 7.41 -5.37
CA SER A 75 -2.79 8.26 -6.53
C SER A 75 -1.63 9.23 -6.26
N GLY A 76 -0.79 9.49 -7.26
CA GLY A 76 0.52 10.13 -7.10
C GLY A 76 0.58 11.46 -6.31
N GLY A 77 -0.55 12.08 -5.98
CA GLY A 77 -0.64 13.29 -5.15
C GLY A 77 -0.29 13.10 -3.68
N GLU A 78 -0.69 12.01 -3.02
CA GLU A 78 -0.40 11.82 -1.58
C GLU A 78 1.07 11.52 -1.32
N LEU A 79 1.67 10.63 -2.12
CA LEU A 79 3.10 10.37 -2.07
C LEU A 79 3.92 11.60 -2.47
N ALA A 80 3.41 12.43 -3.40
CA ALA A 80 4.04 13.69 -3.72
C ALA A 80 4.00 14.67 -2.54
N GLY A 81 2.85 14.83 -1.89
CA GLY A 81 2.68 15.69 -0.72
C GLY A 81 3.49 15.21 0.49
N LEU A 82 3.55 13.90 0.72
CA LEU A 82 4.41 13.31 1.75
C LEU A 82 5.88 13.56 1.41
N GLY A 83 6.29 13.32 0.16
CA GLY A 83 7.64 13.59 -0.28
C GLY A 83 8.05 15.04 -0.05
N GLN A 84 7.19 15.99 -0.45
CA GLN A 84 7.36 17.43 -0.22
C GLN A 84 7.47 17.77 1.27
N SER A 85 6.62 17.19 2.12
CA SER A 85 6.63 17.43 3.57
C SER A 85 7.95 17.05 4.25
N TYR A 86 8.65 16.04 3.71
CA TYR A 86 9.98 15.62 4.16
C TYR A 86 11.12 16.24 3.34
N GLY A 87 10.83 17.18 2.44
CA GLY A 87 11.81 17.81 1.58
C GLY A 87 12.52 16.81 0.67
N THR A 88 11.78 15.83 0.16
CA THR A 88 12.26 14.80 -0.76
C THR A 88 11.60 14.92 -2.13
N ASN A 89 12.31 14.47 -3.17
CA ASN A 89 11.76 14.37 -4.50
C ASN A 89 10.72 13.24 -4.61
N THR A 90 9.59 13.50 -5.27
CA THR A 90 8.49 12.54 -5.47
C THR A 90 8.92 11.20 -6.07
N ARG A 91 9.93 11.18 -6.95
CA ARG A 91 10.46 9.95 -7.54
C ARG A 91 11.13 9.07 -6.49
N LEU A 92 11.97 9.65 -5.63
CA LEU A 92 12.60 8.94 -4.52
C LEU A 92 11.54 8.41 -3.54
N THR A 93 10.54 9.24 -3.20
CA THR A 93 9.43 8.84 -2.33
C THR A 93 8.65 7.66 -2.91
N LYS A 94 8.24 7.74 -4.19
CA LYS A 94 7.52 6.66 -4.88
C LYS A 94 8.36 5.40 -4.99
N LYS A 95 9.64 5.55 -5.36
CA LYS A 95 10.58 4.43 -5.50
C LYS A 95 10.78 3.72 -4.16
N TYR A 96 11.00 4.47 -3.07
CA TYR A 96 11.12 3.89 -1.73
C TYR A 96 9.85 3.18 -1.29
N ASN A 97 8.71 3.84 -1.46
CA ASN A 97 7.41 3.32 -1.06
C ASN A 97 7.11 1.96 -1.71
N SER A 98 7.31 1.82 -3.03
CA SER A 98 7.00 0.59 -3.76
C SER A 98 8.14 -0.46 -3.78
N ALA A 99 9.34 -0.08 -3.34
CA ALA A 99 10.52 -0.94 -3.37
C ALA A 99 10.37 -2.16 -2.45
N PRO A 100 10.83 -3.36 -2.87
CA PRO A 100 11.03 -4.47 -1.95
C PRO A 100 12.11 -4.13 -0.91
N ARG A 101 12.14 -4.85 0.22
CA ARG A 101 13.06 -4.58 1.34
C ARG A 101 14.54 -4.44 0.94
N ALA A 102 15.03 -5.33 0.08
CA ALA A 102 16.41 -5.24 -0.41
C ALA A 102 16.71 -3.93 -1.15
N GLU A 103 15.77 -3.45 -1.96
CA GLU A 103 15.90 -2.17 -2.67
C GLU A 103 15.70 -0.98 -1.74
N ARG A 104 14.82 -1.08 -0.72
CA ARG A 104 14.72 -0.05 0.34
C ARG A 104 16.03 0.10 1.10
N ASN A 105 16.66 -1.01 1.46
CA ASN A 105 17.97 -1.00 2.11
C ASN A 105 19.05 -0.41 1.20
N ARG A 106 19.01 -0.75 -0.10
CA ARG A 106 19.88 -0.10 -1.10
C ARG A 106 19.70 1.42 -1.11
N ILE A 107 18.46 1.89 -1.14
CA ILE A 107 18.11 3.32 -1.13
C ILE A 107 18.56 4.01 0.17
N ILE A 108 18.36 3.38 1.34
CA ILE A 108 18.83 3.90 2.63
C ILE A 108 20.36 4.09 2.60
N GLY A 109 21.09 3.08 2.12
CA GLY A 109 22.53 3.12 2.01
C GLY A 109 23.04 4.16 1.02
N GLU A 110 22.44 4.26 -0.17
CA GLU A 110 22.78 5.31 -1.15
C GLU A 110 22.49 6.70 -0.62
N THR A 111 21.38 6.88 0.10
CA THR A 111 21.03 8.15 0.76
C THR A 111 22.06 8.51 1.83
N THR A 112 22.50 7.53 2.63
CA THR A 112 23.54 7.72 3.65
C THR A 112 24.86 8.14 3.02
N ASN A 113 25.30 7.44 1.96
CA ASN A 113 26.50 7.79 1.20
C ASN A 113 26.41 9.22 0.61
N ALA A 114 25.22 9.61 0.11
CA ALA A 114 24.99 10.95 -0.40
C ALA A 114 25.15 12.02 0.71
N PHE A 115 24.57 11.81 1.89
CA PHE A 115 24.73 12.72 3.03
C PHE A 115 26.19 12.84 3.48
N ASP A 116 26.93 11.73 3.52
CA ASP A 116 28.34 11.73 3.93
C ASP A 116 29.24 12.43 2.90
N TRP A 117 28.98 12.20 1.60
CA TRP A 117 29.61 12.97 0.54
C TRP A 117 29.29 14.46 0.68
N ALA A 118 28.03 14.84 0.90
CA ALA A 118 27.61 16.23 1.00
C ALA A 118 28.27 16.99 2.16
N LYS A 119 28.64 16.31 3.26
CA LYS A 119 29.38 16.89 4.39
C LYS A 119 30.80 17.31 4.01
N THR A 120 31.43 16.59 3.08
CA THR A 120 32.85 16.78 2.71
C THR A 120 33.05 17.42 1.33
N ALA A 121 32.01 17.42 0.49
CA ALA A 121 32.06 17.98 -0.85
C ALA A 121 32.31 19.49 -0.85
N THR A 122 33.20 19.92 -1.76
CA THR A 122 33.48 21.33 -2.02
C THR A 122 32.28 22.03 -2.66
N PRO A 123 32.19 23.37 -2.58
CA PRO A 123 31.15 24.12 -3.28
C PRO A 123 31.10 23.86 -4.79
N ALA A 124 32.27 23.70 -5.43
CA ALA A 124 32.36 23.37 -6.86
C ALA A 124 31.71 22.01 -7.16
N GLN A 125 32.06 20.97 -6.39
CA GLN A 125 31.47 19.64 -6.57
C GLN A 125 29.95 19.62 -6.34
N LYS A 126 29.45 20.38 -5.36
CA LYS A 126 28.00 20.54 -5.14
C LYS A 126 27.32 21.28 -6.29
N ASN A 127 28.00 22.28 -6.87
CA ASN A 127 27.50 22.98 -8.04
C ASN A 127 27.45 22.06 -9.27
N ASP A 128 28.50 21.29 -9.52
CA ASP A 128 28.56 20.35 -10.64
C ASP A 128 27.46 19.28 -10.52
N GLN A 129 27.26 18.72 -9.33
CA GLN A 129 26.16 17.79 -9.04
C GLN A 129 24.79 18.43 -9.31
N MET A 130 24.59 19.68 -8.88
CA MET A 130 23.35 20.41 -9.13
C MET A 130 23.13 20.70 -10.61
N GLU A 131 24.17 21.05 -11.37
CA GLU A 131 24.08 21.26 -12.82
C GLU A 131 23.77 19.96 -13.57
N ALA A 132 24.31 18.82 -13.12
CA ALA A 132 23.97 17.51 -13.67
C ALA A 132 22.51 17.13 -13.39
N VAL A 133 22.02 17.32 -12.16
CA VAL A 133 20.59 17.18 -11.82
C VAL A 133 19.76 18.15 -12.67
N LYS A 134 20.27 19.37 -12.92
CA LYS A 134 19.62 20.35 -13.77
C LYS A 134 19.39 19.82 -15.18
N LYS A 135 20.45 19.24 -15.75
CA LYS A 135 20.47 18.68 -17.09
C LYS A 135 19.57 17.46 -17.24
N ALA A 136 19.61 16.53 -16.29
CA ALA A 136 18.79 15.32 -16.33
C ALA A 136 17.29 15.61 -16.39
N GLU A 137 16.75 16.55 -15.60
CA GLU A 137 15.31 16.84 -15.69
C GLU A 137 14.94 17.50 -17.03
N VAL A 138 15.86 18.26 -17.66
CA VAL A 138 15.59 18.80 -19.01
C VAL A 138 15.44 17.66 -20.02
N TYR A 139 16.27 16.62 -19.92
CA TYR A 139 16.12 15.42 -20.73
C TYR A 139 14.82 14.67 -20.42
N ASP A 140 14.44 14.50 -19.15
CA ASP A 140 13.19 13.84 -18.77
C ASP A 140 11.96 14.58 -19.30
N VAL A 141 11.91 15.91 -19.13
CA VAL A 141 10.80 16.75 -19.63
C VAL A 141 10.71 16.65 -21.14
N THR A 142 11.84 16.75 -21.85
CA THR A 142 11.87 16.66 -23.31
C THR A 142 11.47 15.27 -23.81
N ALA A 143 11.90 14.19 -23.13
CA ALA A 143 11.52 12.82 -23.46
C ALA A 143 10.01 12.60 -23.33
N ASN A 144 9.42 13.08 -22.24
CA ASN A 144 7.99 12.96 -22.00
C ASN A 144 7.18 13.81 -22.99
N GLN A 145 7.68 14.98 -23.38
CA GLN A 145 7.06 15.77 -24.45
C GLN A 145 7.05 15.01 -25.77
N TYR A 146 8.16 14.37 -26.15
CA TYR A 146 8.19 13.55 -27.37
C TYR A 146 7.18 12.40 -27.35
N LEU A 147 7.00 11.76 -26.20
CA LEU A 147 5.97 10.72 -26.04
C LEU A 147 4.56 11.29 -26.15
N TYR A 148 4.32 12.47 -25.57
CA TYR A 148 3.05 13.17 -25.66
C TYR A 148 2.71 13.52 -27.11
N ASP A 149 3.63 14.17 -27.82
CA ASP A 149 3.43 14.59 -29.22
C ASP A 149 3.15 13.39 -30.15
N GLN A 150 3.78 12.25 -29.88
CA GLN A 150 3.52 11.00 -30.61
C GLN A 150 2.12 10.44 -30.33
N ALA A 151 1.64 10.55 -29.09
CA ALA A 151 0.32 10.09 -28.69
C ALA A 151 -0.80 11.04 -29.15
N PHE A 152 -0.52 12.34 -29.26
CA PHE A 152 -1.50 13.40 -29.52
C PHE A 152 -1.05 14.41 -30.60
N PRO A 153 -0.79 13.96 -31.84
CA PRO A 153 -0.13 14.79 -32.87
C PRO A 153 -0.92 16.01 -33.38
N ASN A 154 -2.18 16.18 -32.98
CA ASN A 154 -3.06 17.26 -33.44
C ASN A 154 -3.84 17.92 -32.30
N ASP A 155 -3.38 17.81 -31.05
CA ASP A 155 -4.09 18.42 -29.93
C ASP A 155 -3.99 19.96 -29.99
N PRO A 156 -5.11 20.67 -30.29
CA PRO A 156 -5.10 22.12 -30.44
C PRO A 156 -5.02 22.86 -29.10
N GLU A 157 -5.22 22.16 -27.96
CA GLU A 157 -5.12 22.73 -26.62
C GLU A 157 -3.70 22.65 -26.05
N THR A 158 -2.79 21.93 -26.70
CA THR A 158 -1.39 21.87 -26.27
C THR A 158 -0.71 23.19 -26.62
N PRO A 159 -0.26 23.99 -25.64
CA PRO A 159 0.58 25.15 -25.92
C PRO A 159 1.75 24.69 -26.78
N ALA A 160 2.27 25.55 -27.67
CA ALA A 160 3.53 25.29 -28.36
C ALA A 160 4.67 25.28 -27.31
N PHE A 161 4.77 24.19 -26.54
CA PHE A 161 5.90 23.91 -25.69
C PHE A 161 7.09 23.81 -26.63
N ILE A 162 8.12 24.61 -26.39
CA ILE A 162 9.34 24.56 -27.19
C ILE A 162 10.10 23.34 -26.69
N PRO A 163 10.04 22.18 -27.39
CA PRO A 163 10.86 21.05 -27.01
C PRO A 163 12.29 21.56 -27.11
N ASN A 164 13.12 21.34 -26.09
CA ASN A 164 14.50 21.84 -25.98
C ASN A 164 14.70 23.22 -25.34
N ALA A 165 13.75 23.75 -24.55
CA ALA A 165 14.02 24.89 -23.68
C ALA A 165 15.06 24.53 -22.58
N GLY A 166 16.35 24.47 -22.96
CA GLY A 166 17.47 24.04 -22.13
C GLY A 166 18.41 22.99 -22.76
N LEU A 167 18.11 22.48 -23.96
CA LEU A 167 19.02 21.64 -24.75
C LEU A 167 19.52 22.40 -25.98
N THR A 168 20.79 22.20 -26.32
CA THR A 168 21.33 22.59 -27.61
C THR A 168 20.87 21.61 -28.69
N ASP A 169 20.88 22.04 -29.97
CA ASP A 169 20.59 21.14 -31.10
C ASP A 169 21.48 19.89 -31.11
N GLN A 170 22.72 20.02 -30.61
CA GLN A 170 23.65 18.91 -30.53
C GLN A 170 23.20 17.90 -29.46
N GLU A 171 22.80 18.38 -28.28
CA GLU A 171 22.32 17.52 -27.19
C GLU A 171 21.00 16.83 -27.53
N ASP A 172 20.10 17.54 -28.22
CA ASP A 172 18.87 16.95 -28.75
C ASP A 172 19.18 15.81 -29.74
N ARG A 173 20.08 16.07 -30.70
CA ARG A 173 20.54 15.05 -31.65
C ARG A 173 21.22 13.87 -30.95
N ASP A 174 22.10 14.14 -30.00
CA ASP A 174 22.90 13.12 -29.34
C ASP A 174 22.10 12.28 -28.35
N TYR A 175 21.02 12.80 -27.78
CA TYR A 175 20.21 12.04 -26.83
C TYR A 175 18.97 11.38 -27.45
N PHE A 176 18.22 12.12 -28.28
CA PHE A 176 16.95 11.64 -28.82
C PHE A 176 17.05 11.02 -30.21
N LYS A 177 18.07 11.38 -30.99
CA LYS A 177 18.22 10.96 -32.40
C LYS A 177 19.46 10.10 -32.65
N SER A 178 20.19 9.74 -31.59
CA SER A 178 21.41 8.93 -31.68
C SER A 178 21.14 7.43 -31.53
N THR A 179 22.21 6.63 -31.45
CA THR A 179 22.09 5.20 -31.19
C THR A 179 21.83 4.94 -29.69
N PRO A 180 21.22 3.79 -29.33
CA PRO A 180 20.99 3.42 -27.93
C PRO A 180 22.26 3.50 -27.06
N GLU A 181 23.42 3.16 -27.62
CA GLU A 181 24.70 3.17 -26.90
C GLU A 181 25.16 4.59 -26.57
N LYS A 182 24.99 5.54 -27.51
CA LYS A 182 25.32 6.95 -27.28
C LYS A 182 24.38 7.57 -26.25
N LYS A 183 23.09 7.26 -26.33
CA LYS A 183 22.12 7.68 -25.32
C LYS A 183 22.49 7.13 -23.94
N GLN A 184 22.85 5.85 -23.85
CA GLN A 184 23.27 5.23 -22.59
C GLN A 184 24.53 5.89 -22.02
N ALA A 185 25.51 6.24 -22.87
CA ALA A 185 26.72 6.92 -22.42
C ALA A 185 26.42 8.30 -21.79
N ILE A 186 25.46 9.06 -22.33
CA ILE A 186 25.02 10.33 -21.73
C ILE A 186 24.32 10.09 -20.39
N ILE A 187 23.50 9.04 -20.28
CA ILE A 187 22.84 8.66 -19.04
C ILE A 187 23.87 8.29 -17.98
N ASP A 188 24.86 7.47 -18.32
CA ASP A 188 25.90 7.02 -17.41
C ASP A 188 26.76 8.17 -16.90
N ASP A 189 27.18 9.09 -17.79
CA ASP A 189 27.98 10.26 -17.43
C ASP A 189 27.21 11.21 -16.49
N LEU A 190 25.94 11.51 -16.81
CA LEU A 190 25.11 12.34 -15.94
C LEU A 190 24.82 11.66 -14.60
N ASN A 191 24.57 10.35 -14.59
CA ASN A 191 24.33 9.61 -13.35
C ASN A 191 25.55 9.61 -12.43
N ALA A 192 26.76 9.51 -12.98
CA ALA A 192 28.00 9.62 -12.22
C ALA A 192 28.17 11.02 -11.59
N GLN A 193 27.71 12.07 -12.27
CA GLN A 193 27.74 13.44 -11.74
C GLN A 193 26.60 13.75 -10.75
N ILE A 194 25.43 13.14 -10.94
CA ILE A 194 24.26 13.27 -10.04
C ILE A 194 24.51 12.55 -8.71
N ALA A 195 25.14 11.37 -8.78
CA ALA A 195 25.47 10.51 -7.64
C ALA A 195 26.98 10.23 -7.59
N PRO A 196 27.82 11.24 -7.29
CA PRO A 196 29.28 11.11 -7.24
C PRO A 196 29.79 10.32 -6.01
N TRP A 197 28.88 9.83 -5.18
CA TRP A 197 29.18 8.96 -4.05
C TRP A 197 29.24 7.48 -4.47
N PRO A 198 29.93 6.62 -3.72
CA PRO A 198 29.96 5.19 -4.00
C PRO A 198 28.55 4.59 -4.05
N THR A 199 28.31 3.71 -5.01
CA THR A 199 27.12 2.87 -5.01
C THR A 199 27.11 2.03 -3.73
N TYR A 200 25.96 1.96 -3.08
CA TYR A 200 25.81 1.11 -1.92
C TYR A 200 25.42 -0.31 -2.36
N GLU A 201 26.20 -1.29 -1.90
CA GLU A 201 25.92 -2.70 -2.09
C GLU A 201 25.40 -3.28 -0.77
N PRO A 202 24.09 -3.63 -0.68
CA PRO A 202 23.55 -4.23 0.54
C PRO A 202 24.20 -5.59 0.79
N THR A 203 24.51 -5.87 2.05
CA THR A 203 24.95 -7.19 2.49
C THR A 203 23.85 -8.23 2.30
N LEU A 204 24.22 -9.51 2.23
CA LEU A 204 23.24 -10.61 2.15
C LEU A 204 22.22 -10.56 3.30
N ASP A 205 22.70 -10.26 4.51
CA ASP A 205 21.85 -10.11 5.70
C ASP A 205 20.86 -8.95 5.55
N GLU A 206 21.28 -7.80 5.02
CA GLU A 206 20.40 -6.67 4.71
C GLU A 206 19.41 -7.02 3.59
N MET A 207 19.77 -7.89 2.65
CA MET A 207 18.83 -8.41 1.66
C MET A 207 17.82 -9.41 2.26
N GLY A 208 17.96 -9.78 3.53
CA GLY A 208 17.15 -10.81 4.19
C GLY A 208 17.49 -12.23 3.71
N LEU A 209 18.67 -12.40 3.12
CA LEU A 209 19.21 -13.66 2.62
C LEU A 209 20.27 -14.13 3.61
N GLY A 210 20.00 -15.19 4.38
CA GLY A 210 21.00 -15.78 5.26
C GLY A 210 22.07 -16.54 4.47
N PRO A 211 23.02 -17.19 5.18
CA PRO A 211 24.12 -17.89 4.55
C PRO A 211 23.61 -18.94 3.54
N LYS A 212 24.34 -19.05 2.43
CA LYS A 212 24.04 -19.96 1.33
C LYS A 212 24.44 -21.38 1.74
N ASP A 213 23.50 -22.30 1.79
CA ASP A 213 23.76 -23.73 1.93
C ASP A 213 23.73 -24.44 0.56
N ASP A 214 23.95 -25.76 0.56
CA ASP A 214 23.97 -26.60 -0.66
C ASP A 214 22.62 -26.63 -1.41
N TYR A 215 21.56 -26.04 -0.83
CA TYR A 215 20.21 -25.98 -1.39
C TYR A 215 19.75 -24.54 -1.71
N GLY A 216 20.53 -23.51 -1.39
CA GLY A 216 20.23 -22.10 -1.73
C GLY A 216 20.46 -21.13 -0.57
N TYR A 217 19.90 -19.93 -0.67
CA TYR A 217 19.94 -18.96 0.44
C TYR A 217 18.91 -19.38 1.49
N VAL A 218 19.38 -19.63 2.72
CA VAL A 218 18.52 -19.97 3.86
C VAL A 218 18.07 -18.68 4.53
N ALA A 219 16.81 -18.56 4.93
CA ALA A 219 16.39 -17.40 5.75
C ALA A 219 17.19 -17.39 7.08
N PRO A 220 17.70 -16.24 7.56
CA PRO A 220 18.46 -16.20 8.81
C PRO A 220 17.59 -16.69 9.96
N VAL A 221 18.06 -17.70 10.70
CA VAL A 221 17.32 -18.37 11.79
C VAL A 221 17.25 -17.48 13.05
N GLU A 222 18.03 -16.40 13.12
CA GLU A 222 18.10 -15.51 14.28
C GLU A 222 18.17 -14.02 13.87
N ALA A 223 17.03 -13.41 13.56
CA ALA A 223 16.93 -11.94 13.47
C ALA A 223 15.61 -11.37 14.01
N VAL A 224 14.92 -12.14 14.84
CA VAL A 224 13.91 -11.60 15.76
C VAL A 224 14.65 -11.41 17.07
N ASP A 225 14.75 -10.15 17.53
CA ASP A 225 15.02 -9.76 18.93
C ASP A 225 16.39 -9.15 19.33
N LYS A 226 17.07 -8.34 18.48
CA LYS A 226 18.19 -7.50 18.96
C LYS A 226 18.19 -6.01 18.59
N THR A 227 17.38 -5.54 17.64
CA THR A 227 17.39 -4.11 17.24
C THR A 227 16.41 -3.21 18.00
N ARG A 228 15.66 -3.71 18.99
CA ARG A 228 14.78 -2.87 19.84
C ARG A 228 15.41 -2.39 21.16
N GLY A 229 16.65 -2.78 21.47
CA GLY A 229 17.31 -2.42 22.74
C GLY A 229 18.22 -1.18 22.72
N ALA A 230 18.54 -0.59 21.56
CA ALA A 230 19.63 0.39 21.47
C ALA A 230 19.22 1.87 21.64
N LEU A 231 17.99 2.17 22.09
CA LEU A 231 17.52 3.54 22.32
C LEU A 231 17.02 3.81 23.75
N ALA A 232 17.37 2.95 24.71
CA ALA A 232 16.98 3.12 26.11
C ALA A 232 18.13 2.78 27.08
N ILE A 233 19.25 3.52 27.02
CA ILE A 233 20.19 3.61 28.14
C ILE A 233 20.70 5.04 28.26
N LYS A 234 20.07 5.82 29.14
CA LYS A 234 20.68 6.92 29.90
C LYS A 234 19.81 7.25 31.11
N SER A 235 19.85 6.38 32.12
CA SER A 235 19.63 6.71 33.53
C SER A 235 19.48 5.41 34.35
N ALA A 236 20.57 4.88 34.90
CA ALA A 236 20.52 3.95 36.03
C ALA A 236 21.95 3.72 36.60
N GLU A 237 22.44 4.70 37.35
CA GLU A 237 23.40 4.57 38.47
C GLU A 237 22.82 5.60 39.49
N ASP A 238 22.34 5.23 40.68
CA ASP A 238 23.12 4.74 41.81
C ASP A 238 22.27 4.00 42.88
N THR A 239 23.03 3.32 43.74
CA THR A 239 22.80 2.35 44.80
C THR A 239 21.87 2.69 45.98
N GLU A 240 21.40 1.60 46.59
CA GLU A 240 20.62 1.42 47.84
C GLU A 240 21.05 2.25 49.05
N THR A 241 20.08 2.72 49.85
CA THR A 241 19.97 2.48 51.31
C THR A 241 18.68 3.08 51.90
N GLU A 242 17.84 2.24 52.52
CA GLU A 242 16.77 2.59 53.47
C GLU A 242 17.39 2.98 54.83
N PRO A 243 16.80 3.88 55.65
CA PRO A 243 15.60 3.49 56.44
C PRO A 243 14.59 4.60 56.85
N SER A 244 13.33 4.17 57.03
CA SER A 244 12.42 4.35 58.20
C SER A 244 12.05 5.73 58.82
N THR A 245 10.76 5.76 59.21
CA THR A 245 9.96 6.58 60.19
C THR A 245 9.32 7.92 59.80
N ASP A 246 7.99 7.93 59.92
CA ASP A 246 7.07 8.92 60.54
C ASP A 246 7.37 10.43 60.44
N ASP A 247 6.49 11.18 59.76
CA ASP A 247 5.52 12.09 60.41
C ASP A 247 4.79 13.00 59.38
N ILE A 248 3.45 13.01 59.51
CA ILE A 248 2.55 14.18 59.54
C ILE A 248 2.90 15.40 58.65
N LEU A 249 2.07 15.68 57.63
CA LEU A 249 1.34 16.97 57.52
C LEU A 249 0.32 16.98 56.37
N THR A 250 -0.79 17.62 56.70
CA THR A 250 -2.11 17.73 56.06
C THR A 250 -2.24 18.87 55.03
N ILE A 251 -3.00 18.59 53.94
CA ILE A 251 -4.06 19.42 53.29
C ILE A 251 -3.59 20.70 52.51
N PRO A 252 -4.27 21.20 51.42
CA PRO A 252 -5.61 20.87 50.91
C PRO A 252 -5.76 20.51 49.41
N ARG A 253 -6.90 19.87 49.14
CA ARG A 253 -7.66 19.93 47.89
C ARG A 253 -8.13 21.34 47.57
N THR A 254 -8.05 21.74 46.31
CA THR A 254 -8.97 22.72 45.72
C THR A 254 -9.72 22.08 44.58
N ASP A 255 -11.03 22.00 44.78
CA ASP A 255 -12.07 21.73 43.81
C ASP A 255 -12.33 22.97 42.94
N LYS A 256 -13.11 22.75 41.87
CA LYS A 256 -13.73 23.71 40.90
C LYS A 256 -12.94 23.91 39.60
N SER A 257 -13.54 23.93 38.42
CA SER A 257 -14.94 23.71 37.98
C SER A 257 -14.94 23.76 36.46
N ASP A 258 -15.82 22.96 35.85
CA ASP A 258 -16.54 23.17 34.59
C ASP A 258 -16.11 24.33 33.67
N ASP A 259 -15.59 23.99 32.49
CA ASP A 259 -16.12 24.51 31.21
C ASP A 259 -15.61 23.63 30.05
N TRP A 260 -16.21 23.79 28.87
CA TRP A 260 -15.95 23.17 27.54
C TRP A 260 -17.04 22.23 27.02
N ARG A 261 -18.01 22.88 26.37
CA ARG A 261 -18.82 22.38 25.26
C ARG A 261 -17.98 22.17 23.99
N GLU A 262 -18.46 21.21 23.20
CA GLU A 262 -18.40 21.09 21.72
C GLU A 262 -17.04 21.12 21.02
N GLU A 263 -16.60 19.94 20.57
CA GLU A 263 -16.09 19.73 19.20
C GLU A 263 -15.98 18.22 18.91
N LYS A 264 -16.99 17.66 18.22
CA LYS A 264 -16.88 16.37 17.52
C LYS A 264 -16.98 16.66 16.02
N SER A 265 -15.85 16.64 15.34
CA SER A 265 -15.75 16.79 13.89
C SER A 265 -14.68 15.86 13.33
N ASN A 266 -15.04 15.19 12.23
CA ASN A 266 -14.18 14.65 11.16
C ASN A 266 -13.24 13.47 11.44
N TYR A 267 -13.80 12.28 11.66
CA TYR A 267 -13.04 11.02 11.52
C TYR A 267 -13.57 10.02 10.47
N ASP A 268 -14.58 10.38 9.65
CA ASP A 268 -15.28 9.42 8.78
C ASP A 268 -15.12 9.64 7.25
N GLN A 269 -14.10 10.36 6.74
CA GLN A 269 -14.09 10.75 5.31
C GLN A 269 -12.96 10.26 4.39
N VAL A 270 -12.03 9.39 4.80
CA VAL A 270 -10.93 8.96 3.89
C VAL A 270 -11.03 7.50 3.43
N ALA A 271 -11.88 6.72 4.08
CA ALA A 271 -12.17 5.36 3.69
C ALA A 271 -13.49 5.40 2.89
N SER A 272 -13.48 5.77 1.58
CA SER A 272 -14.61 5.53 0.63
C SER A 272 -14.27 5.63 -0.86
N ASN A 273 -13.46 4.72 -1.44
CA ASN A 273 -13.23 4.73 -2.89
C ASN A 273 -12.74 3.46 -3.66
N GLN A 274 -12.93 2.22 -3.18
CA GLN A 274 -12.39 1.03 -3.90
C GLN A 274 -13.34 0.14 -4.73
N ASN A 275 -14.58 0.51 -5.05
CA ASN A 275 -15.39 -0.32 -5.98
C ASN A 275 -15.98 0.39 -7.20
N ARG A 276 -15.42 1.53 -7.62
CA ARG A 276 -15.94 2.29 -8.78
C ARG A 276 -15.40 1.86 -10.16
N LYS A 277 -15.54 0.59 -10.56
CA LYS A 277 -15.68 0.19 -11.99
C LYS A 277 -15.95 -1.31 -12.10
N PHE A 278 -16.70 -1.69 -13.13
CA PHE A 278 -17.05 -3.08 -13.53
C PHE A 278 -18.28 -3.68 -12.86
N MET A 279 -19.45 -3.12 -13.17
CA MET A 279 -20.65 -3.92 -13.50
C MET A 279 -21.68 -2.99 -14.17
N SER A 280 -21.52 -2.80 -15.47
CA SER A 280 -22.60 -2.37 -16.36
C SER A 280 -22.43 -3.17 -17.65
N ASP A 281 -23.25 -4.20 -17.81
CA ASP A 281 -23.90 -4.59 -19.07
C ASP A 281 -24.54 -5.97 -18.90
N ALA A 282 -25.81 -5.98 -18.54
CA ALA A 282 -26.69 -7.13 -18.73
C ALA A 282 -28.10 -6.59 -19.03
N GLY A 283 -28.28 -6.18 -20.27
CA GLY A 283 -29.56 -5.73 -20.81
C GLY A 283 -29.58 -5.90 -22.32
N GLU A 284 -30.46 -6.80 -22.77
CA GLU A 284 -31.00 -6.94 -24.13
C GLU A 284 -30.23 -7.80 -25.16
N GLN A 285 -30.82 -8.97 -25.38
CA GLN A 285 -30.49 -9.97 -26.36
C GLN A 285 -31.45 -9.82 -27.56
N THR A 286 -30.94 -9.48 -28.76
CA THR A 286 -31.59 -9.80 -30.04
C THR A 286 -30.58 -10.17 -31.13
N ASP A 287 -30.58 -11.46 -31.48
CA ASP A 287 -30.51 -12.10 -32.80
C ASP A 287 -29.81 -11.46 -34.03
N LYS A 288 -28.83 -12.24 -34.54
CA LYS A 288 -28.61 -12.74 -35.93
C LYS A 288 -27.47 -12.18 -36.82
N ASN A 289 -26.63 -13.15 -37.24
CA ASN A 289 -25.88 -13.34 -38.50
C ASN A 289 -24.41 -12.85 -38.67
N SER A 290 -23.50 -13.83 -38.57
CA SER A 290 -22.19 -14.14 -39.23
C SER A 290 -21.67 -13.32 -40.44
N PRO A 291 -20.39 -13.50 -40.92
CA PRO A 291 -19.26 -14.32 -40.43
C PRO A 291 -17.86 -13.64 -40.36
N ALA A 292 -16.96 -14.30 -39.63
CA ALA A 292 -15.48 -14.44 -39.75
C ALA A 292 -14.63 -13.38 -40.49
N SER A 293 -13.60 -12.85 -39.79
CA SER A 293 -12.23 -12.86 -40.33
C SER A 293 -11.17 -12.90 -39.23
N SER A 294 -10.15 -13.71 -39.45
CA SER A 294 -8.95 -13.94 -38.65
C SER A 294 -7.93 -12.81 -38.81
N SER A 295 -7.31 -12.36 -37.72
CA SER A 295 -5.88 -12.05 -37.73
C SER A 295 -5.30 -12.16 -36.32
N ALA A 296 -4.34 -13.07 -36.16
CA ALA A 296 -3.49 -13.16 -35.00
C ALA A 296 -2.46 -12.03 -35.05
N LYS A 297 -2.29 -11.29 -33.96
CA LYS A 297 -1.09 -10.47 -33.73
C LYS A 297 -0.61 -10.70 -32.31
N ALA A 298 0.49 -11.43 -32.21
CA ALA A 298 1.26 -11.59 -30.98
C ALA A 298 1.85 -10.23 -30.59
N GLY A 299 1.42 -9.71 -29.44
CA GLY A 299 2.02 -8.56 -28.78
C GLY A 299 2.60 -9.03 -27.45
N SER A 300 3.91 -9.17 -27.40
CA SER A 300 4.69 -9.50 -26.20
C SER A 300 4.63 -8.33 -25.21
N SER A 301 3.90 -8.48 -24.10
CA SER A 301 3.95 -7.54 -22.98
C SER A 301 5.04 -7.96 -22.00
N SER A 302 5.97 -7.06 -21.71
CA SER A 302 6.97 -7.21 -20.65
C SER A 302 6.31 -6.94 -19.30
N GLY A 303 5.62 -7.95 -18.75
CA GLY A 303 5.09 -7.90 -17.38
C GLY A 303 6.23 -7.84 -16.35
N SER A 304 6.05 -7.03 -15.30
CA SER A 304 7.02 -6.93 -14.21
C SER A 304 7.22 -8.30 -13.55
N SER A 305 8.40 -8.57 -12.98
CA SER A 305 8.71 -9.88 -12.38
C SER A 305 7.79 -10.27 -11.21
N LYS A 306 7.11 -9.30 -10.57
CA LYS A 306 6.11 -9.55 -9.53
C LYS A 306 4.77 -9.99 -10.13
N ASP A 307 4.33 -9.35 -11.19
CA ASP A 307 3.11 -9.74 -11.92
C ASP A 307 3.31 -11.11 -12.54
N ALA A 308 4.48 -11.37 -13.13
CA ALA A 308 4.84 -12.68 -13.65
C ALA A 308 4.83 -13.77 -12.57
N LYS A 309 5.32 -13.50 -11.34
CA LYS A 309 5.33 -14.44 -10.22
C LYS A 309 3.93 -14.68 -9.63
N ASN A 310 3.13 -13.62 -9.46
CA ASN A 310 1.75 -13.73 -9.01
C ASN A 310 0.92 -14.51 -10.02
N HIS A 311 1.06 -14.19 -11.31
CA HIS A 311 0.36 -14.86 -12.38
C HIS A 311 0.82 -16.31 -12.53
N ALA A 312 2.10 -16.63 -12.35
CA ALA A 312 2.62 -18.00 -12.33
C ALA A 312 2.09 -18.83 -11.13
N TRP A 313 1.98 -18.21 -9.95
CA TRP A 313 1.37 -18.88 -8.79
C TRP A 313 -0.13 -19.15 -9.03
N GLU A 314 -0.88 -18.19 -9.55
CA GLU A 314 -2.32 -18.35 -9.84
C GLU A 314 -2.59 -19.37 -10.94
N GLN A 315 -1.72 -19.43 -11.96
CA GLN A 315 -1.79 -20.44 -13.01
C GLN A 315 -1.50 -21.85 -12.49
N SER A 316 -0.62 -21.99 -11.49
CA SER A 316 -0.29 -23.27 -10.88
C SER A 316 -1.25 -23.69 -9.75
N HIS A 317 -1.97 -22.76 -9.13
CA HIS A 317 -2.91 -22.98 -8.03
C HIS A 317 -4.33 -22.62 -8.46
N LYS A 318 -4.94 -23.51 -9.26
CA LYS A 318 -6.33 -23.35 -9.68
C LYS A 318 -7.26 -23.44 -8.47
N TYR A 319 -8.02 -22.39 -8.24
CA TYR A 319 -9.01 -22.35 -7.17
C TYR A 319 -10.07 -23.44 -7.37
N VAL A 320 -10.37 -24.15 -6.29
CA VAL A 320 -11.42 -25.18 -6.24
C VAL A 320 -12.48 -24.73 -5.24
N PRO A 321 -13.70 -24.39 -5.69
CA PRO A 321 -14.79 -24.03 -4.80
C PRO A 321 -15.04 -25.10 -3.73
N PRO A 322 -15.17 -24.72 -2.45
CA PRO A 322 -15.47 -25.70 -1.40
C PRO A 322 -16.87 -26.27 -1.57
N THR A 323 -17.04 -27.55 -1.26
CA THR A 323 -18.38 -28.16 -1.25
C THR A 323 -19.24 -27.56 -0.13
N GLN A 324 -20.57 -27.68 -0.26
CA GLN A 324 -21.49 -27.28 0.80
C GLN A 324 -21.13 -27.89 2.15
N THR A 325 -20.86 -29.21 2.20
CA THR A 325 -20.45 -29.92 3.42
C THR A 325 -19.14 -29.37 3.99
N LYS A 326 -18.18 -28.99 3.15
CA LYS A 326 -16.95 -28.35 3.60
C LYS A 326 -17.24 -27.00 4.24
N MET A 327 -18.11 -26.19 3.63
CA MET A 327 -18.51 -24.90 4.18
C MET A 327 -19.29 -25.02 5.48
N ASP A 328 -20.16 -26.02 5.62
CA ASP A 328 -20.85 -26.31 6.88
C ASP A 328 -19.85 -26.64 8.00
N ALA A 329 -18.82 -27.43 7.71
CA ALA A 329 -17.76 -27.73 8.66
C ALA A 329 -16.89 -26.50 9.01
N VAL A 330 -16.61 -25.63 8.03
CA VAL A 330 -15.86 -24.37 8.23
C VAL A 330 -16.65 -23.42 9.15
N ILE A 331 -17.94 -23.24 8.88
CA ILE A 331 -18.81 -22.38 9.68
C ILE A 331 -18.93 -22.93 11.09
N ALA A 332 -19.22 -24.23 11.26
CA ALA A 332 -19.28 -24.84 12.57
C ALA A 332 -17.96 -24.67 13.37
N TRP A 333 -16.81 -24.81 12.71
CA TRP A 333 -15.50 -24.67 13.34
C TRP A 333 -15.25 -23.26 13.89
N ILE A 334 -15.62 -22.20 13.14
CA ILE A 334 -15.42 -20.82 13.60
C ILE A 334 -16.48 -20.38 14.61
N GLU A 335 -17.71 -20.87 14.47
CA GLU A 335 -18.82 -20.63 15.41
C GLU A 335 -18.55 -21.27 16.78
N GLU A 336 -17.84 -22.41 16.82
CA GLU A 336 -17.38 -23.02 18.08
C GLU A 336 -16.43 -22.10 18.85
N LEU A 337 -15.53 -21.38 18.16
CA LEU A 337 -14.58 -20.46 18.78
C LEU A 337 -15.20 -19.11 19.15
N PHE A 338 -16.01 -18.56 18.24
CA PHE A 338 -16.57 -17.22 18.35
C PHE A 338 -18.02 -17.18 17.86
N PRO A 339 -18.97 -17.65 18.68
CA PRO A 339 -20.36 -17.73 18.30
C PRO A 339 -20.90 -16.41 17.74
N THR A 340 -21.71 -16.52 16.70
CA THR A 340 -22.56 -15.48 16.14
C THR A 340 -24.01 -15.85 16.36
N LYS A 341 -24.91 -14.90 16.10
CA LYS A 341 -26.35 -15.14 16.19
C LYS A 341 -26.86 -15.59 14.83
N ASN A 342 -27.73 -16.60 14.82
CA ASN A 342 -28.52 -17.00 13.65
C ASN A 342 -27.68 -17.13 12.37
N ASP A 343 -26.61 -17.94 12.36
CA ASP A 343 -25.83 -18.26 11.15
C ASP A 343 -25.21 -17.03 10.43
N PHE A 344 -24.83 -15.98 11.16
CA PHE A 344 -24.34 -14.74 10.53
C PHE A 344 -23.14 -14.97 9.60
N MET A 345 -22.17 -15.80 10.00
CA MET A 345 -21.01 -16.12 9.15
C MET A 345 -21.43 -16.79 7.84
N ARG A 346 -22.45 -17.67 7.87
CA ARG A 346 -23.00 -18.29 6.66
C ARG A 346 -23.57 -17.23 5.72
N LYS A 347 -24.29 -16.25 6.26
CA LYS A 347 -24.91 -15.18 5.46
C LYS A 347 -23.86 -14.32 4.77
N ILE A 348 -22.75 -14.01 5.44
CA ILE A 348 -21.61 -13.33 4.82
C ILE A 348 -21.06 -14.17 3.68
N ALA A 349 -20.75 -15.45 3.90
CA ALA A 349 -20.20 -16.31 2.84
C ALA A 349 -21.15 -16.48 1.64
N ILE A 350 -22.46 -16.50 1.86
CA ILE A 350 -23.47 -16.50 0.78
C ILE A 350 -23.36 -15.21 -0.01
N TYR A 351 -23.40 -14.06 0.66
CA TYR A 351 -23.40 -12.77 -0.02
C TYR A 351 -22.10 -12.50 -0.78
N GLU A 352 -20.95 -12.75 -0.15
CA GLU A 352 -19.64 -12.38 -0.69
C GLU A 352 -19.22 -13.24 -1.88
N SER A 353 -19.64 -14.51 -1.94
CA SER A 353 -19.10 -15.44 -2.94
C SER A 353 -20.00 -16.63 -3.27
N HIS A 354 -21.26 -16.62 -2.86
CA HIS A 354 -22.15 -17.79 -2.96
C HIS A 354 -21.51 -19.05 -2.34
N LEU A 355 -20.94 -18.93 -1.14
CA LEU A 355 -20.19 -20.00 -0.45
C LEU A 355 -18.95 -20.47 -1.25
N GLY A 356 -18.32 -19.53 -1.95
CA GLY A 356 -17.13 -19.73 -2.78
C GLY A 356 -17.40 -20.25 -4.19
N GLN A 357 -18.67 -20.31 -4.61
CA GLN A 357 -19.09 -20.80 -5.93
C GLN A 357 -19.11 -19.70 -7.00
N HIS A 358 -19.06 -18.43 -6.61
CA HIS A 358 -19.01 -17.31 -7.57
C HIS A 358 -17.68 -17.32 -8.32
N GLU A 359 -17.71 -17.04 -9.63
CA GLU A 359 -16.51 -17.05 -10.48
C GLU A 359 -15.43 -16.05 -10.01
N ASP A 360 -15.87 -14.89 -9.52
CA ASP A 360 -14.99 -13.85 -8.98
C ASP A 360 -14.45 -14.12 -7.57
N THR A 361 -14.77 -15.28 -6.96
CA THR A 361 -14.26 -15.62 -5.62
C THR A 361 -12.72 -15.60 -5.59
N ALA A 362 -12.10 -16.08 -6.67
CA ALA A 362 -10.66 -16.23 -6.80
C ALA A 362 -10.11 -15.46 -8.01
N ARG A 363 -10.48 -14.18 -8.10
CA ARG A 363 -10.00 -13.30 -9.18
C ARG A 363 -8.49 -13.03 -9.08
N PRO A 364 -7.79 -12.81 -10.21
CA PRO A 364 -6.37 -12.50 -10.21
C PRO A 364 -6.02 -11.32 -9.31
N GLY A 365 -4.94 -11.44 -8.53
CA GLY A 365 -4.49 -10.41 -7.60
C GLY A 365 -5.35 -10.25 -6.33
N TYR A 366 -6.40 -11.06 -6.14
CA TYR A 366 -7.23 -11.01 -4.95
C TYR A 366 -7.29 -12.37 -4.25
N TYR A 367 -6.95 -12.39 -2.96
CA TYR A 367 -6.77 -13.63 -2.21
C TYR A 367 -7.73 -13.78 -1.01
N GLY A 368 -8.72 -12.91 -0.86
CA GLY A 368 -9.67 -12.89 0.28
C GLY A 368 -10.61 -14.09 0.43
N GLY A 369 -10.54 -15.07 -0.47
CA GLY A 369 -11.22 -16.36 -0.37
C GLY A 369 -12.75 -16.25 -0.30
N VAL A 370 -13.40 -17.27 0.27
CA VAL A 370 -14.87 -17.36 0.35
C VAL A 370 -15.52 -16.13 1.01
N PHE A 371 -14.87 -15.54 2.00
CA PHE A 371 -15.43 -14.42 2.74
C PHE A 371 -15.02 -13.05 2.19
N GLN A 372 -14.27 -13.00 1.08
CA GLN A 372 -13.84 -11.76 0.42
C GLN A 372 -13.26 -10.75 1.40
N VAL A 373 -12.33 -11.22 2.25
CA VAL A 373 -11.64 -10.34 3.20
C VAL A 373 -10.53 -9.62 2.43
N ASP A 374 -10.60 -8.30 2.34
CA ASP A 374 -9.54 -7.50 1.72
C ASP A 374 -8.22 -7.60 2.48
N GLU A 375 -7.10 -7.36 1.80
CA GLU A 375 -5.76 -7.51 2.38
C GLU A 375 -5.55 -6.64 3.62
N GLY A 376 -5.94 -5.36 3.55
CA GLY A 376 -5.89 -4.45 4.70
C GLY A 376 -6.72 -4.95 5.88
N THR A 377 -7.96 -5.39 5.62
CA THR A 377 -8.83 -5.97 6.66
C THR A 377 -8.22 -7.21 7.28
N PHE A 378 -7.61 -8.09 6.48
CA PHE A 378 -6.89 -9.27 6.95
C PHE A 378 -5.70 -8.89 7.85
N ARG A 379 -4.88 -7.91 7.45
CA ARG A 379 -3.73 -7.44 8.24
C ARG A 379 -4.14 -6.89 9.59
N GLU A 380 -5.21 -6.11 9.64
CA GLU A 380 -5.77 -5.61 10.89
C GLU A 380 -6.12 -6.76 11.87
N THR A 381 -6.53 -7.93 11.37
CA THR A 381 -6.75 -9.11 12.23
C THR A 381 -5.48 -9.59 12.94
N GLN A 382 -4.31 -9.37 12.33
CA GLN A 382 -2.99 -9.78 12.84
C GLN A 382 -2.39 -8.72 13.78
N ILE A 383 -2.53 -7.43 13.45
CA ILE A 383 -1.82 -6.36 14.16
C ILE A 383 -2.64 -5.74 15.31
N GLN A 384 -3.98 -5.78 15.27
CA GLN A 384 -4.76 -5.03 16.24
C GLN A 384 -4.59 -5.57 17.66
N LYS A 385 -4.22 -4.70 18.60
CA LYS A 385 -3.94 -5.06 19.99
C LYS A 385 -5.15 -5.71 20.69
N GLY A 386 -6.36 -5.23 20.40
CA GLY A 386 -7.61 -5.73 20.99
C GLY A 386 -7.97 -7.18 20.64
N LEU A 387 -7.31 -7.78 19.65
CA LEU A 387 -7.56 -9.16 19.19
C LEU A 387 -6.55 -10.19 19.72
N ALA A 388 -5.58 -9.79 20.56
CA ALA A 388 -4.50 -10.68 21.00
C ALA A 388 -5.01 -12.00 21.62
N LYS A 389 -6.07 -11.94 22.44
CA LYS A 389 -6.67 -13.13 23.07
C LYS A 389 -7.37 -14.04 22.05
N GLN A 390 -8.06 -13.44 21.08
CA GLN A 390 -8.78 -14.13 20.01
C GLN A 390 -7.79 -14.83 19.09
N ARG A 391 -6.72 -14.13 18.68
CA ARG A 391 -5.61 -14.72 17.93
C ARG A 391 -4.99 -15.90 18.65
N ALA A 392 -4.68 -15.78 19.95
CA ALA A 392 -4.12 -16.89 20.71
C ALA A 392 -5.04 -18.14 20.70
N LYS A 393 -6.36 -17.97 20.84
CA LYS A 393 -7.32 -19.08 20.74
C LYS A 393 -7.33 -19.73 19.35
N ILE A 394 -7.29 -18.91 18.30
CA ILE A 394 -7.23 -19.38 16.93
C ILE A 394 -5.92 -20.14 16.71
N SER A 395 -4.79 -19.55 17.07
CA SER A 395 -3.47 -20.16 16.86
C SER A 395 -3.38 -21.52 17.55
N ALA A 396 -3.95 -21.64 18.74
CA ALA A 396 -4.05 -22.91 19.46
C ALA A 396 -4.93 -23.94 18.73
N LYS A 397 -6.13 -23.56 18.24
CA LYS A 397 -7.02 -24.49 17.52
C LYS A 397 -6.51 -24.83 16.12
N LEU A 398 -5.80 -23.91 15.47
CA LEU A 398 -5.20 -24.08 14.15
C LEU A 398 -3.90 -24.90 14.22
N GLY A 399 -3.22 -24.92 15.37
CA GLY A 399 -1.88 -25.50 15.50
C GLY A 399 -0.80 -24.71 14.78
N ARG A 400 -1.07 -23.43 14.45
CA ARG A 400 -0.18 -22.52 13.74
C ARG A 400 -0.46 -21.10 14.20
N ASP A 401 0.58 -20.29 14.37
CA ASP A 401 0.41 -18.88 14.69
C ASP A 401 -0.35 -18.14 13.57
N TRP A 402 -1.51 -17.57 13.89
CA TRP A 402 -2.32 -16.76 12.99
C TRP A 402 -1.54 -15.63 12.32
N ASN A 403 -0.55 -15.06 13.02
CA ASN A 403 0.27 -13.97 12.46
C ASN A 403 1.22 -14.43 11.36
N THR A 404 1.41 -15.75 11.19
CA THR A 404 2.22 -16.33 10.10
C THR A 404 1.37 -16.71 8.88
N VAL A 405 0.04 -16.62 8.99
CA VAL A 405 -0.86 -16.85 7.85
C VAL A 405 -0.71 -15.67 6.89
N THR A 406 -0.66 -15.97 5.59
CA THR A 406 -0.60 -14.95 4.54
C THR A 406 -1.97 -14.73 3.93
N TRP A 407 -2.23 -13.52 3.42
CA TRP A 407 -3.49 -13.22 2.73
C TRP A 407 -3.72 -14.16 1.54
N ARG A 408 -2.65 -14.54 0.84
CA ARG A 408 -2.67 -15.52 -0.26
C ARG A 408 -3.30 -16.85 0.11
N GLU A 409 -3.03 -17.34 1.31
CA GLU A 409 -3.53 -18.63 1.78
C GLU A 409 -5.05 -18.64 2.04
N LEU A 410 -5.69 -17.48 2.21
CA LEU A 410 -7.14 -17.40 2.37
C LEU A 410 -7.87 -17.84 1.10
N ARG A 411 -7.25 -17.64 -0.07
CA ARG A 411 -7.84 -17.97 -1.39
C ARG A 411 -8.24 -19.43 -1.46
N ASP A 412 -7.34 -20.32 -1.07
CA ASP A 412 -7.51 -21.76 -1.23
C ASP A 412 -7.92 -22.46 0.07
N ASN A 413 -7.92 -21.74 1.21
CA ASN A 413 -8.27 -22.30 2.50
C ASN A 413 -9.49 -21.60 3.13
N PRO A 414 -10.70 -22.20 3.02
CA PRO A 414 -11.92 -21.58 3.53
C PRO A 414 -11.93 -21.43 5.06
N TYR A 415 -11.14 -22.21 5.83
CA TYR A 415 -11.00 -21.99 7.27
C TYR A 415 -10.25 -20.70 7.56
N LEU A 416 -9.15 -20.43 6.85
CA LEU A 416 -8.38 -19.20 7.04
C LEU A 416 -9.20 -17.98 6.62
N SER A 417 -9.95 -18.07 5.51
CA SER A 417 -10.88 -17.02 5.08
C SER A 417 -11.97 -16.75 6.13
N ALA A 418 -12.56 -17.80 6.73
CA ALA A 418 -13.57 -17.65 7.79
C ALA A 418 -13.00 -17.04 9.08
N ILE A 419 -11.78 -17.43 9.46
CA ILE A 419 -11.09 -16.87 10.63
C ILE A 419 -10.84 -15.37 10.44
N ALA A 420 -10.30 -14.99 9.29
CA ALA A 420 -10.04 -13.59 8.97
C ALA A 420 -11.32 -12.75 9.03
N ALA A 421 -12.40 -13.25 8.43
CA ALA A 421 -13.70 -12.59 8.46
C ALA A 421 -14.22 -12.42 9.89
N ARG A 422 -14.14 -13.47 10.71
CA ARG A 422 -14.64 -13.41 12.09
C ARG A 422 -13.80 -12.49 12.97
N LEU A 423 -12.48 -12.53 12.83
CA LEU A 423 -11.58 -11.63 13.56
C LEU A 423 -11.85 -10.15 13.20
N SER A 424 -12.07 -9.85 11.91
CA SER A 424 -12.44 -8.50 11.47
C SER A 424 -13.69 -7.98 12.18
N LEU A 425 -14.71 -8.83 12.35
CA LEU A 425 -15.92 -8.46 13.07
C LEU A 425 -15.70 -8.30 14.58
N LEU A 426 -14.79 -9.07 15.19
CA LEU A 426 -14.51 -9.03 16.64
C LEU A 426 -13.78 -7.76 17.09
N ARG A 427 -13.34 -6.91 16.15
CA ARG A 427 -12.77 -5.59 16.42
C ARG A 427 -13.80 -4.63 16.97
N TRP A 428 -15.07 -4.85 16.63
CA TRP A 428 -16.17 -3.97 16.96
C TRP A 428 -16.85 -4.39 18.26
N LYS A 429 -17.19 -3.41 19.09
CA LYS A 429 -17.82 -3.65 20.39
C LYS A 429 -19.31 -3.96 20.26
N GLU A 430 -19.98 -3.48 19.21
CA GLU A 430 -21.39 -3.77 19.01
C GLU A 430 -21.62 -5.26 18.71
N GLY A 431 -22.59 -5.84 19.41
CA GLY A 431 -22.96 -7.23 19.21
C GLY A 431 -23.73 -7.45 17.91
N ILE A 432 -23.49 -8.58 17.27
CA ILE A 432 -24.21 -9.01 16.06
C ILE A 432 -25.72 -9.13 16.38
N PRO A 433 -26.60 -8.43 15.65
CA PRO A 433 -28.05 -8.55 15.82
C PRO A 433 -28.57 -9.94 15.49
N ALA A 434 -29.73 -10.31 16.04
CA ALA A 434 -30.33 -11.62 15.80
C ALA A 434 -31.19 -11.66 14.51
N ASN A 435 -31.94 -10.60 14.22
CA ASN A 435 -32.81 -10.56 13.04
C ASN A 435 -32.02 -10.24 11.77
N LEU A 436 -32.54 -10.67 10.61
CA LEU A 436 -31.87 -10.57 9.32
C LEU A 436 -31.59 -9.12 8.91
N ASP A 437 -32.56 -8.21 9.11
CA ASP A 437 -32.40 -6.80 8.74
C ASP A 437 -31.29 -6.13 9.55
N GLY A 438 -31.24 -6.40 10.85
CA GLY A 438 -30.18 -5.95 11.74
C GLY A 438 -28.82 -6.55 11.39
N GLN A 439 -28.76 -7.81 10.98
CA GLN A 439 -27.52 -8.44 10.49
C GLN A 439 -27.04 -7.80 9.19
N ALA A 440 -27.94 -7.50 8.26
CA ALA A 440 -27.60 -6.84 7.01
C ALA A 440 -27.09 -5.41 7.26
N ALA A 441 -27.73 -4.65 8.15
CA ALA A 441 -27.25 -3.34 8.57
C ALA A 441 -25.88 -3.43 9.28
N TYR A 442 -25.68 -4.43 10.14
CA TYR A 442 -24.42 -4.66 10.83
C TYR A 442 -23.29 -5.03 9.86
N TRP A 443 -23.54 -5.95 8.93
CA TRP A 443 -22.59 -6.29 7.87
C TRP A 443 -22.24 -5.06 7.02
N LYS A 444 -23.24 -4.26 6.62
CA LYS A 444 -22.99 -3.03 5.85
C LYS A 444 -22.10 -2.05 6.62
N LYS A 445 -22.35 -1.88 7.92
CA LYS A 445 -21.59 -0.95 8.76
C LYS A 445 -20.16 -1.41 9.05
N TYR A 446 -19.96 -2.69 9.38
CA TYR A 446 -18.70 -3.16 9.99
C TYR A 446 -17.88 -4.11 9.14
N TYR A 447 -18.43 -4.64 8.06
CA TYR A 447 -17.77 -5.61 7.19
C TYR A 447 -17.60 -5.08 5.76
N ASN A 448 -18.70 -4.65 5.13
CA ASN A 448 -18.66 -4.07 3.78
C ASN A 448 -18.27 -2.59 3.79
N THR A 449 -18.53 -1.89 4.90
CA THR A 449 -18.37 -0.44 5.12
C THR A 449 -19.21 0.43 4.19
N GLU A 450 -19.28 1.74 4.44
CA GLU A 450 -20.04 2.67 3.59
C GLU A 450 -19.48 2.75 2.16
N GLU A 451 -18.18 2.51 1.98
CA GLU A 451 -17.52 2.45 0.66
C GLU A 451 -17.96 1.30 -0.22
N GLY A 452 -18.29 0.18 0.44
CA GLY A 452 -18.56 -1.05 -0.25
C GLY A 452 -19.80 -0.91 -1.12
N TRP A 453 -19.80 -1.59 -2.26
CA TRP A 453 -20.92 -1.52 -3.22
C TRP A 453 -22.12 -2.36 -2.82
N GLY A 454 -21.94 -3.10 -1.73
CA GLY A 454 -22.98 -3.89 -1.14
C GLY A 454 -24.05 -3.03 -0.49
N THR A 455 -25.29 -3.50 -0.60
CA THR A 455 -26.43 -2.84 0.05
C THR A 455 -27.13 -3.81 0.98
N VAL A 456 -27.79 -3.25 2.00
CA VAL A 456 -28.61 -4.01 2.97
C VAL A 456 -29.64 -4.87 2.22
N ASP A 457 -30.32 -4.30 1.22
CA ASP A 457 -31.33 -5.01 0.44
C ASP A 457 -30.77 -6.17 -0.38
N LYS A 458 -29.59 -5.99 -0.99
CA LYS A 458 -28.93 -7.07 -1.75
C LYS A 458 -28.49 -8.20 -0.82
N PHE A 459 -27.98 -7.87 0.37
CA PHE A 459 -27.63 -8.86 1.39
C PHE A 459 -28.84 -9.70 1.81
N ILE A 460 -29.96 -9.04 2.13
CA ILE A 460 -31.22 -9.71 2.50
C ILE A 460 -31.73 -10.58 1.35
N SER A 461 -31.73 -10.05 0.13
CA SER A 461 -32.26 -10.74 -1.06
C SER A 461 -31.43 -11.97 -1.40
N SER A 462 -30.10 -11.86 -1.39
CA SER A 462 -29.18 -12.98 -1.64
C SER A 462 -29.41 -14.13 -0.65
N TYR A 463 -29.56 -13.82 0.64
CA TYR A 463 -29.84 -14.83 1.66
C TYR A 463 -31.23 -15.48 1.46
N ARG A 464 -32.28 -14.70 1.21
CA ARG A 464 -33.63 -15.23 0.99
C ARG A 464 -33.71 -16.11 -0.27
N GLU A 465 -33.00 -15.74 -1.32
CA GLU A 465 -32.89 -16.54 -2.54
C GLU A 465 -32.19 -17.88 -2.26
N TYR A 466 -31.08 -17.85 -1.52
CA TYR A 466 -30.39 -19.05 -1.08
C TYR A 466 -31.31 -19.97 -0.24
N GLU A 467 -32.04 -19.43 0.73
CA GLU A 467 -33.01 -20.19 1.54
C GLU A 467 -34.10 -20.83 0.68
N LYS A 468 -34.64 -20.09 -0.29
CA LYS A 468 -35.63 -20.61 -1.24
C LYS A 468 -35.05 -21.75 -2.09
N ASN A 469 -33.82 -21.62 -2.55
CA ASN A 469 -33.15 -22.63 -3.38
C ASN A 469 -32.83 -23.91 -2.60
N ILE A 470 -32.50 -23.81 -1.31
CA ILE A 470 -32.35 -24.99 -0.43
C ILE A 470 -33.70 -25.59 -0.08
N GLY A 471 -34.70 -24.76 0.25
CA GLY A 471 -36.07 -25.20 0.52
C GLY A 471 -36.69 -25.94 -0.66
N GLY A 472 -36.48 -25.46 -1.88
CA GLY A 472 -36.90 -26.12 -3.12
C GLY A 472 -36.17 -27.44 -3.40
N ARG A 473 -34.87 -27.52 -3.10
CA ARG A 473 -34.09 -28.78 -3.18
C ARG A 473 -34.50 -29.81 -2.13
N SER A 474 -34.97 -29.37 -0.97
CA SER A 474 -35.53 -30.25 0.06
C SER A 474 -36.91 -30.80 -0.36
N GLN A 475 -37.76 -29.98 -1.00
CA GLN A 475 -39.06 -30.45 -1.51
C GLN A 475 -38.96 -31.38 -2.72
N LEU A 476 -37.95 -31.22 -3.58
CA LEU A 476 -37.64 -32.14 -4.70
C LEU A 476 -37.04 -33.49 -4.26
N ARG A 477 -36.73 -33.67 -2.97
CA ARG A 477 -36.24 -34.94 -2.39
C ARG A 477 -37.30 -35.72 -1.63
N THR A 478 -38.55 -35.25 -1.63
CA THR A 478 -39.67 -36.09 -1.20
C THR A 478 -39.96 -37.10 -2.32
N PRO A 479 -39.79 -38.42 -2.11
CA PRO A 479 -40.26 -39.38 -3.10
C PRO A 479 -41.76 -39.17 -3.28
N MET A 480 -42.22 -38.97 -4.52
CA MET A 480 -43.64 -39.13 -4.82
C MET A 480 -44.02 -40.54 -4.39
N SER A 481 -44.91 -40.62 -3.39
CA SER A 481 -45.47 -41.86 -2.87
C SER A 481 -46.25 -42.63 -3.92
#